data_AF-A0A1W9GNU1-F1
#
_entry.id   AF-A0A1W9GNU1-F1
#
_cell.length_a   1.000
_cell.length_b   1.000
_cell.length_c   1.000
_cell.angle_alpha   90.00
_cell.angle_beta   90.00
_cell.angle_gamma   90.00
#
_symmetry.space_group_name_H-M   'P 1'
#
loop_
_entity.id
_entity.type
_entity.pdbx_description
1 polymer ?
#
loop_
_entity_poly.entity_id
_entity_poly.type
_entity_poly.pdbx_seq_one_letter_code
_entity_poly.pdbx_strand_id
1 'polypeptide(L)'
;MHDRHHVIGPCNRGAVRKIRKQFISRHSIICGFSLLVIFVTAAWHSTPTFAQVPRIQGQGAAASGMGNAFAAQADNPSALHYNPAGMTQLRGVQIMAGGLLVGGPLDHRSPDGTATAGDHDGVVAWPPPAHNYITANLQGLGIPLLEKLTVGLGVTTPFGSATRWPSTSPFSAITTFSALPLFDIKPTFAYQLLPDFSIGAGVDIYTFSGLFGEGHAEFQRILPPGNTVELNGKDTALGFNVGTLYTALRNGDGLPIVNVAVVYRSQATLHLDGVQLLNGVKVQDTTTTFVLPQVITGGIAMWPVRNAEREWKLELNVDYIGWKSVRNLDLRRPDGTVFLQQPQNWKSTYAVLIGTEYRWLKMDRLPGWEVAVRGGYSNLQTQVPDSTFNPAIPSADLHIVSTGVGFLCREKGSLFGFVACGHLGIGSIKTKTIGVDLSYQVSLYEPRTVEGNTGPRAGVNGFYENTAHTGGLSVRIGF
;
A
#
# COMPACT_ATOMS: atom_id res chain seq x y z
N MET A 1 37.30 92.31 -21.55
CA MET A 1 37.72 91.04 -22.20
C MET A 1 37.02 89.88 -21.50
N HIS A 2 36.78 88.82 -22.26
CA HIS A 2 36.21 87.49 -21.94
C HIS A 2 36.45 86.92 -20.52
N ASP A 3 35.63 85.99 -19.97
CA ASP A 3 34.36 85.43 -20.47
C ASP A 3 33.51 84.80 -19.35
N ARG A 4 32.26 84.44 -19.69
CA ARG A 4 31.38 83.56 -18.87
C ARG A 4 31.70 82.09 -19.13
N HIS A 5 31.42 81.22 -18.16
CA HIS A 5 30.85 79.90 -18.47
C HIS A 5 29.84 79.43 -17.40
N HIS A 6 28.57 79.34 -17.80
CA HIS A 6 27.60 78.40 -17.23
C HIS A 6 27.81 77.03 -17.87
N VAL A 7 27.60 75.92 -17.14
CA VAL A 7 26.90 74.70 -17.60
C VAL A 7 26.30 73.93 -16.39
N ILE A 8 24.96 73.94 -16.29
CA ILE A 8 24.02 72.79 -16.13
C ILE A 8 24.40 71.62 -15.18
N GLY A 9 23.55 71.34 -14.19
CA GLY A 9 23.28 69.98 -13.65
C GLY A 9 21.92 69.44 -14.14
N PRO A 10 21.35 68.32 -13.64
CA PRO A 10 21.77 67.48 -12.52
C PRO A 10 21.69 65.95 -12.84
N CYS A 11 21.36 65.13 -11.83
CA CYS A 11 20.62 63.83 -11.91
C CYS A 11 21.40 62.50 -11.75
N ASN A 12 21.34 61.95 -10.53
CA ASN A 12 20.48 60.80 -10.15
C ASN A 12 21.16 59.70 -9.29
N ARG A 13 20.34 59.03 -8.47
CA ARG A 13 20.75 58.05 -7.45
C ARG A 13 20.98 56.65 -8.04
N GLY A 14 22.04 55.98 -7.59
CA GLY A 14 22.28 54.55 -7.82
C GLY A 14 22.62 53.82 -6.51
N ALA A 15 21.66 53.09 -5.93
CA ALA A 15 21.87 52.34 -4.69
C ALA A 15 22.51 50.96 -4.98
N VAL A 16 23.70 50.71 -4.45
CA VAL A 16 24.43 49.45 -4.65
C VAL A 16 23.90 48.35 -3.73
N ARG A 17 23.01 47.49 -4.24
CA ARG A 17 22.51 46.31 -3.52
C ARG A 17 23.49 45.13 -3.69
N LYS A 18 24.28 44.83 -2.65
CA LYS A 18 25.26 43.74 -2.64
C LYS A 18 24.56 42.36 -2.77
N ILE A 19 24.73 41.69 -3.91
CA ILE A 19 24.26 40.30 -4.09
C ILE A 19 25.30 39.35 -3.46
N ARG A 20 24.97 38.75 -2.31
CA ARG A 20 25.69 37.56 -1.82
C ARG A 20 25.22 36.35 -2.66
N LYS A 21 26.04 35.89 -3.60
CA LYS A 21 25.88 34.54 -4.18
C LYS A 21 26.21 33.51 -3.10
N GLN A 22 25.19 32.80 -2.61
CA GLN A 22 25.36 31.72 -1.64
C GLN A 22 25.77 30.45 -2.40
N PHE A 23 27.08 30.20 -2.46
CA PHE A 23 27.63 28.99 -3.09
C PHE A 23 27.23 27.77 -2.26
N ILE A 24 26.24 27.01 -2.73
CA ILE A 24 25.97 25.67 -2.19
C ILE A 24 27.18 24.81 -2.54
N SER A 25 28.01 24.51 -1.52
CA SER A 25 29.23 23.73 -1.69
C SER A 25 28.89 22.31 -2.15
N ARG A 26 29.61 21.82 -3.18
CA ARG A 26 29.46 20.45 -3.71
C ARG A 26 29.59 19.36 -2.64
N HIS A 27 30.29 19.63 -1.54
CA HIS A 27 30.52 18.66 -0.45
C HIS A 27 29.24 18.17 0.23
N SER A 28 28.21 19.01 0.37
CA SER A 28 26.94 18.61 1.03
C SER A 28 26.17 17.56 0.23
N ILE A 29 26.24 17.61 -1.10
CA ILE A 29 25.59 16.64 -2.00
C ILE A 29 26.38 15.32 -2.00
N ILE A 30 27.72 15.42 -1.98
CA ILE A 30 28.62 14.25 -1.97
C ILE A 30 28.46 13.45 -0.66
N CYS A 31 28.37 14.09 0.52
CA CYS A 31 28.14 13.37 1.78
C CYS A 31 26.81 12.58 1.79
N GLY A 32 25.73 13.15 1.25
CA GLY A 32 24.44 12.44 1.14
C GLY A 32 24.53 11.21 0.22
N PHE A 33 25.24 11.35 -0.90
CA PHE A 33 25.49 10.23 -1.83
C PHE A 33 26.38 9.14 -1.21
N SER A 34 27.42 9.53 -0.47
CA SER A 34 28.33 8.59 0.20
C SER A 34 27.64 7.79 1.31
N LEU A 35 26.78 8.41 2.12
CA LEU A 35 25.98 7.70 3.13
C LEU A 35 24.99 6.71 2.50
N LEU A 36 24.34 7.09 1.40
CA LEU A 36 23.44 6.20 0.66
C LEU A 36 24.18 5.00 0.06
N VAL A 37 25.35 5.23 -0.56
CA VAL A 37 26.19 4.15 -1.13
C VAL A 37 26.68 3.21 -0.05
N ILE A 38 27.10 3.71 1.13
CA ILE A 38 27.54 2.86 2.24
C ILE A 38 26.40 1.95 2.74
N PHE A 39 25.17 2.47 2.87
CA PHE A 39 24.00 1.65 3.20
C PHE A 39 23.65 0.63 2.11
N VAL A 40 23.76 0.99 0.83
CA VAL A 40 23.53 0.07 -0.29
C VAL A 40 24.59 -1.04 -0.34
N THR A 41 25.87 -0.74 -0.05
CA THR A 41 26.92 -1.77 0.02
C THR A 41 26.84 -2.67 1.25
N ALA A 42 26.25 -2.21 2.35
CA ALA A 42 25.99 -3.04 3.53
C ALA A 42 24.89 -4.10 3.29
N ALA A 43 24.01 -3.87 2.30
CA ALA A 43 22.92 -4.78 1.92
C ALA A 43 23.36 -5.98 1.05
N TRP A 44 24.67 -6.15 0.77
CA TRP A 44 25.22 -7.28 -0.01
C TRP A 44 25.59 -8.52 0.83
N HIS A 45 25.15 -8.60 2.08
CA HIS A 45 25.08 -9.89 2.78
C HIS A 45 23.71 -10.52 2.48
N SER A 46 23.71 -11.54 1.62
CA SER A 46 22.53 -12.32 1.26
C SER A 46 22.05 -13.19 2.42
N THR A 47 21.39 -12.56 3.39
CA THR A 47 20.46 -13.25 4.29
C THR A 47 19.21 -13.67 3.50
N PRO A 48 18.58 -14.82 3.75
CA PRO A 48 17.33 -15.22 3.08
C PRO A 48 16.16 -14.26 3.41
N THR A 49 15.22 -14.06 2.46
CA THR A 49 14.36 -12.85 2.41
C THR A 49 12.91 -13.02 1.90
N PHE A 50 12.21 -14.05 2.29
CA PHE A 50 10.95 -14.01 3.05
C PHE A 50 9.61 -13.42 2.40
N ALA A 51 8.37 -13.98 2.51
CA ALA A 51 7.11 -13.42 1.90
C ALA A 51 5.89 -13.19 2.81
N GLN A 52 5.17 -12.07 2.63
CA GLN A 52 3.97 -11.75 3.44
C GLN A 52 2.64 -11.99 2.68
N VAL A 53 1.83 -12.93 3.17
CA VAL A 53 0.43 -13.17 2.78
C VAL A 53 -0.32 -13.47 4.08
N PRO A 54 -1.50 -12.91 4.42
CA PRO A 54 -2.48 -12.27 3.53
C PRO A 54 -2.46 -10.73 3.51
N ARG A 55 -1.36 -10.05 3.83
CA ARG A 55 -1.31 -8.57 3.71
C ARG A 55 -1.22 -8.14 2.24
N ILE A 56 -2.11 -7.26 1.79
CA ILE A 56 -2.16 -6.73 0.42
C ILE A 56 -1.59 -5.31 0.42
N GLN A 57 -0.43 -5.12 -0.20
CA GLN A 57 0.29 -3.83 -0.17
C GLN A 57 -0.35 -2.74 -1.04
N GLY A 58 -0.88 -3.10 -2.22
CA GLY A 58 -1.20 -2.15 -3.29
C GLY A 58 -2.49 -1.34 -3.10
N GLN A 59 -2.55 -0.48 -2.08
CA GLN A 59 -3.72 0.36 -1.77
C GLN A 59 -3.71 1.70 -2.56
N GLY A 60 -3.31 1.66 -3.82
CA GLY A 60 -3.14 2.84 -4.68
C GLY A 60 -2.09 2.62 -5.77
N ALA A 61 -2.45 2.85 -7.03
CA ALA A 61 -1.59 2.51 -8.17
C ALA A 61 -0.28 3.33 -8.20
N ALA A 62 -0.32 4.62 -7.84
CA ALA A 62 0.89 5.44 -7.75
C ALA A 62 1.91 4.86 -6.76
N ALA A 63 1.46 4.46 -5.57
CA ALA A 63 2.31 3.82 -4.55
C ALA A 63 2.75 2.41 -4.99
N SER A 64 1.85 1.63 -5.58
CA SER A 64 2.14 0.28 -6.13
C SER A 64 3.27 0.31 -7.16
N GLY A 65 3.25 1.29 -8.08
CA GLY A 65 4.32 1.51 -9.07
C GLY A 65 5.67 1.94 -8.48
N MET A 66 5.71 2.30 -7.18
CA MET A 66 6.92 2.64 -6.41
C MET A 66 7.29 1.54 -5.39
N GLY A 67 6.87 0.30 -5.59
CA GLY A 67 7.13 -0.77 -4.62
C GLY A 67 6.50 -0.48 -3.26
N ASN A 68 5.39 0.27 -3.22
CA ASN A 68 4.64 0.65 -2.02
C ASN A 68 5.43 1.55 -1.04
N ALA A 69 6.60 2.05 -1.43
CA ALA A 69 7.38 3.06 -0.70
C ALA A 69 6.76 4.45 -0.87
N PHE A 70 5.80 4.77 0.01
CA PHE A 70 4.94 5.96 -0.11
C PHE A 70 4.54 6.62 1.23
N ALA A 71 5.18 6.27 2.35
CA ALA A 71 4.79 6.79 3.67
C ALA A 71 5.36 8.19 3.97
N ALA A 72 6.52 8.53 3.41
CA ALA A 72 7.17 9.83 3.52
C ALA A 72 6.85 10.76 2.34
N GLN A 73 6.40 10.23 1.19
CA GLN A 73 5.74 11.05 0.16
C GLN A 73 4.27 11.36 0.52
N ALA A 74 3.42 10.33 0.63
CA ALA A 74 2.01 10.42 1.06
C ALA A 74 1.23 11.68 0.57
N ASP A 75 1.29 11.97 -0.74
CA ASP A 75 0.86 13.25 -1.34
C ASP A 75 -0.40 13.16 -2.22
N ASN A 76 -1.15 12.05 -2.12
CA ASN A 76 -2.44 11.85 -2.80
C ASN A 76 -3.45 11.17 -1.83
N PRO A 77 -4.74 11.00 -2.19
CA PRO A 77 -5.75 10.44 -1.28
C PRO A 77 -5.41 9.09 -0.62
N SER A 78 -4.58 8.23 -1.23
CA SER A 78 -4.14 6.98 -0.58
C SER A 78 -3.22 7.21 0.62
N ALA A 79 -2.75 8.44 0.86
CA ALA A 79 -2.11 8.85 2.11
C ALA A 79 -2.93 8.42 3.33
N LEU A 80 -4.27 8.43 3.25
CA LEU A 80 -5.16 7.91 4.28
C LEU A 80 -4.80 6.48 4.73
N HIS A 81 -4.37 5.61 3.81
CA HIS A 81 -3.86 4.27 4.13
C HIS A 81 -2.37 4.27 4.51
N TYR A 82 -1.52 4.91 3.70
CA TYR A 82 -0.05 4.80 3.79
C TYR A 82 0.57 5.63 4.93
N ASN A 83 0.11 6.87 5.11
CA ASN A 83 0.47 7.73 6.25
C ASN A 83 -0.58 8.86 6.41
N PRO A 84 -1.49 8.75 7.39
CA PRO A 84 -2.54 9.75 7.64
C PRO A 84 -2.03 11.20 7.70
N ALA A 85 -0.86 11.44 8.28
CA ALA A 85 -0.28 12.77 8.38
C ALA A 85 -0.03 13.42 6.99
N GLY A 86 0.21 12.62 5.96
CA GLY A 86 0.37 13.08 4.58
C GLY A 86 -0.88 13.73 4.00
N MET A 87 -2.08 13.44 4.53
CA MET A 87 -3.32 14.09 4.08
C MET A 87 -3.28 15.62 4.22
N THR A 88 -2.49 16.19 5.14
CA THR A 88 -2.33 17.66 5.28
C THR A 88 -1.69 18.32 4.05
N GLN A 89 -1.08 17.55 3.15
CA GLN A 89 -0.52 18.04 1.89
C GLN A 89 -1.60 18.23 0.81
N LEU A 90 -2.77 17.58 0.98
CA LEU A 90 -3.87 17.61 0.03
C LEU A 90 -4.63 18.95 0.10
N ARG A 91 -5.19 19.38 -1.03
CA ARG A 91 -5.93 20.64 -1.16
C ARG A 91 -7.31 20.40 -1.72
N GLY A 92 -8.28 21.14 -1.18
CA GLY A 92 -9.69 21.03 -1.54
C GLY A 92 -10.30 19.70 -1.12
N VAL A 93 -11.30 19.26 -1.88
CA VAL A 93 -11.84 17.90 -1.80
C VAL A 93 -11.15 17.05 -2.86
N GLN A 94 -10.66 15.88 -2.48
CA GLN A 94 -10.09 14.89 -3.39
C GLN A 94 -10.84 13.58 -3.23
N ILE A 95 -11.15 12.92 -4.34
CA ILE A 95 -11.72 11.58 -4.41
C ILE A 95 -10.75 10.69 -5.18
N MET A 96 -10.57 9.46 -4.76
CA MET A 96 -9.83 8.43 -5.49
C MET A 96 -10.59 7.10 -5.44
N ALA A 97 -10.62 6.38 -6.54
CA ALA A 97 -11.16 5.03 -6.63
C ALA A 97 -10.24 4.17 -7.51
N GLY A 98 -10.10 2.89 -7.18
CA GLY A 98 -9.26 1.97 -7.92
C GLY A 98 -9.20 0.58 -7.30
N GLY A 99 -8.31 -0.24 -7.83
CA GLY A 99 -8.08 -1.60 -7.35
C GLY A 99 -6.99 -2.33 -8.12
N LEU A 100 -6.85 -3.61 -7.78
CA LEU A 100 -5.83 -4.52 -8.28
C LEU A 100 -6.48 -5.71 -9.01
N LEU A 101 -5.88 -6.12 -10.12
CA LEU A 101 -6.08 -7.41 -10.75
C LEU A 101 -4.82 -8.25 -10.48
N VAL A 102 -4.99 -9.40 -9.85
CA VAL A 102 -3.91 -10.31 -9.45
C VAL A 102 -4.15 -11.67 -10.09
N GLY A 103 -3.09 -12.29 -10.61
CA GLY A 103 -3.09 -13.67 -11.13
C GLY A 103 -1.67 -14.16 -11.36
N GLY A 104 -1.50 -15.41 -11.82
CA GLY A 104 -0.19 -16.05 -12.03
C GLY A 104 -0.08 -17.39 -11.30
N PRO A 105 0.83 -18.29 -11.73
CA PRO A 105 0.84 -19.69 -11.32
C PRO A 105 1.12 -19.92 -9.83
N LEU A 106 0.51 -20.97 -9.32
CA LEU A 106 0.70 -21.50 -7.97
C LEU A 106 1.06 -22.98 -8.04
N ASP A 107 2.34 -23.28 -8.23
CA ASP A 107 2.80 -24.64 -8.54
C ASP A 107 3.36 -25.35 -7.31
N HIS A 108 3.01 -26.64 -7.19
CA HIS A 108 3.56 -27.57 -6.22
C HIS A 108 4.10 -28.81 -6.93
N ARG A 109 5.22 -29.33 -6.42
CA ARG A 109 5.75 -30.66 -6.76
C ARG A 109 6.01 -31.44 -5.48
N SER A 110 5.29 -32.53 -5.27
CA SER A 110 5.51 -33.44 -4.14
C SER A 110 6.88 -34.14 -4.20
N PRO A 111 7.36 -34.73 -3.08
CA PRO A 111 8.64 -35.43 -3.04
C PRO A 111 8.76 -36.64 -3.98
N ASP A 112 7.64 -37.22 -4.40
CA ASP A 112 7.58 -38.31 -5.40
C ASP A 112 7.60 -37.81 -6.86
N GLY A 113 7.64 -36.49 -7.07
CA GLY A 113 7.69 -35.85 -8.38
C GLY A 113 6.33 -35.49 -8.98
N THR A 114 5.21 -35.80 -8.31
CA THR A 114 3.87 -35.42 -8.80
C THR A 114 3.70 -33.90 -8.78
N ALA A 115 3.40 -33.31 -9.94
CA ALA A 115 3.09 -31.88 -10.04
C ALA A 115 1.59 -31.63 -9.82
N THR A 116 1.26 -30.60 -9.04
CA THR A 116 -0.11 -30.08 -8.88
C THR A 116 -0.07 -28.56 -9.01
N ALA A 117 -0.75 -28.02 -10.02
CA ALA A 117 -1.01 -26.59 -10.13
C ALA A 117 -2.29 -26.21 -9.37
N GLY A 118 -2.26 -25.07 -8.69
CA GLY A 118 -3.43 -24.39 -8.16
C GLY A 118 -4.15 -23.59 -9.26
N ASP A 119 -5.44 -23.31 -9.05
CA ASP A 119 -6.23 -22.47 -9.96
C ASP A 119 -5.97 -20.98 -9.68
N HIS A 120 -5.13 -20.39 -10.53
CA HIS A 120 -5.11 -18.94 -10.81
C HIS A 120 -5.26 -18.62 -12.32
N ASP A 121 -5.54 -19.63 -13.15
CA ASP A 121 -5.97 -19.47 -14.55
C ASP A 121 -7.47 -19.17 -14.69
N GLY A 122 -8.25 -19.28 -13.59
CA GLY A 122 -9.68 -18.93 -13.53
C GLY A 122 -10.11 -18.10 -12.32
N VAL A 123 -9.42 -18.20 -11.17
CA VAL A 123 -9.73 -17.38 -9.97
C VAL A 123 -9.11 -15.99 -10.09
N VAL A 124 -9.84 -15.06 -10.71
CA VAL A 124 -9.73 -13.65 -10.34
C VAL A 124 -10.28 -13.51 -8.92
N ALA A 125 -9.52 -12.90 -8.01
CA ALA A 125 -10.01 -12.59 -6.67
C ALA A 125 -11.32 -11.81 -6.78
N TRP A 126 -12.41 -12.36 -6.22
CA TRP A 126 -13.74 -11.76 -6.29
C TRP A 126 -14.27 -11.53 -4.86
N PRO A 127 -14.50 -10.28 -4.44
CA PRO A 127 -14.23 -9.05 -5.19
C PRO A 127 -12.72 -8.80 -5.33
N PRO A 128 -12.27 -8.10 -6.40
CA PRO A 128 -10.87 -7.74 -6.54
C PRO A 128 -10.47 -6.77 -5.41
N PRO A 129 -9.23 -6.83 -4.89
CA PRO A 129 -8.74 -5.89 -3.90
C PRO A 129 -8.90 -4.46 -4.40
N ALA A 130 -9.62 -3.63 -3.65
CA ALA A 130 -10.04 -2.31 -4.07
C ALA A 130 -9.71 -1.25 -3.02
N HIS A 131 -9.55 -0.01 -3.48
CA HIS A 131 -9.30 1.14 -2.63
C HIS A 131 -10.11 2.35 -3.10
N ASN A 132 -10.83 2.95 -2.16
CA ASN A 132 -11.65 4.12 -2.38
C ASN A 132 -11.38 5.12 -1.25
N TYR A 133 -11.20 6.39 -1.59
CA TYR A 133 -10.87 7.45 -0.65
C TYR A 133 -11.63 8.72 -0.99
N ILE A 134 -12.12 9.41 0.03
CA ILE A 134 -12.48 10.82 -0.03
C ILE A 134 -11.73 11.56 1.07
N THR A 135 -11.09 12.68 0.73
CA THR A 135 -10.38 13.55 1.69
C THR A 135 -10.82 15.00 1.47
N ALA A 136 -11.12 15.72 2.54
CA ALA A 136 -11.46 17.12 2.52
C ALA A 136 -10.51 17.90 3.44
N ASN A 137 -9.69 18.78 2.86
CA ASN A 137 -8.93 19.76 3.61
C ASN A 137 -9.87 20.91 4.00
N LEU A 138 -10.01 21.20 5.29
CA LEU A 138 -11.04 22.12 5.81
C LEU A 138 -10.58 23.59 5.85
N GLN A 139 -9.45 23.89 5.19
CA GLN A 139 -8.96 25.25 4.99
C GLN A 139 -10.00 26.08 4.22
N GLY A 140 -10.31 27.28 4.74
CA GLY A 140 -11.28 28.18 4.13
C GLY A 140 -12.72 28.07 4.66
N LEU A 141 -13.01 27.18 5.62
CA LEU A 141 -14.31 27.17 6.33
C LEU A 141 -14.49 28.36 7.31
N GLY A 142 -13.49 29.22 7.47
CA GLY A 142 -13.54 30.40 8.36
C GLY A 142 -13.48 30.08 9.87
N ILE A 143 -13.25 28.81 10.24
CA ILE A 143 -13.12 28.36 11.62
C ILE A 143 -11.61 28.10 11.90
N PRO A 144 -10.92 28.94 12.69
CA PRO A 144 -9.45 28.88 12.83
C PRO A 144 -8.89 27.52 13.26
N LEU A 145 -9.63 26.78 14.09
CA LEU A 145 -9.23 25.44 14.54
C LEU A 145 -9.28 24.39 13.42
N LEU A 146 -10.10 24.60 12.38
CA LEU A 146 -10.27 23.65 11.28
C LEU A 146 -9.33 23.96 10.09
N GLU A 147 -8.70 25.14 10.02
CA GLU A 147 -7.86 25.54 8.87
C GLU A 147 -6.67 24.61 8.62
N LYS A 148 -6.21 23.94 9.67
CA LYS A 148 -5.10 22.97 9.66
C LYS A 148 -5.57 21.51 9.66
N LEU A 149 -6.89 21.28 9.72
CA LEU A 149 -7.50 19.96 9.78
C LEU A 149 -7.82 19.46 8.37
N THR A 150 -7.45 18.21 8.11
CA THR A 150 -7.92 17.44 6.95
C THR A 150 -8.64 16.21 7.48
N VAL A 151 -9.82 15.93 6.94
CA VAL A 151 -10.60 14.74 7.28
C VAL A 151 -10.71 13.86 6.05
N GLY A 152 -10.92 12.56 6.24
CA GLY A 152 -11.17 11.65 5.14
C GLY A 152 -11.83 10.35 5.58
N LEU A 153 -12.36 9.64 4.59
CA LEU A 153 -12.93 8.31 4.72
C LEU A 153 -12.32 7.43 3.63
N GLY A 154 -11.74 6.30 4.04
CA GLY A 154 -11.28 5.24 3.13
C GLY A 154 -12.15 4.00 3.22
N VAL A 155 -12.20 3.23 2.13
CA VAL A 155 -12.60 1.82 2.12
C VAL A 155 -11.53 1.06 1.32
N THR A 156 -10.88 0.11 1.96
CA THR A 156 -9.71 -0.61 1.41
C THR A 156 -9.79 -2.11 1.63
N THR A 157 -8.95 -2.89 0.94
CA THR A 157 -8.77 -4.34 1.16
C THR A 157 -7.31 -4.60 1.59
N PRO A 158 -6.91 -4.25 2.83
CA PRO A 158 -5.52 -4.32 3.28
C PRO A 158 -5.06 -5.74 3.65
N PHE A 159 -6.00 -6.65 3.88
CA PHE A 159 -5.76 -8.06 4.09
C PHE A 159 -6.73 -8.88 3.24
N GLY A 160 -6.24 -9.96 2.65
CA GLY A 160 -7.08 -10.92 1.95
C GLY A 160 -6.29 -12.06 1.32
N SER A 161 -7.00 -13.12 1.01
CA SER A 161 -6.50 -14.31 0.30
C SER A 161 -7.65 -14.91 -0.49
N ALA A 162 -7.31 -15.53 -1.63
CA ALA A 162 -8.22 -16.35 -2.42
C ALA A 162 -7.37 -17.44 -3.05
N THR A 163 -7.58 -18.69 -2.68
CA THR A 163 -6.77 -19.82 -3.15
C THR A 163 -7.67 -21.02 -3.42
N ARG A 164 -7.44 -21.70 -4.55
CA ARG A 164 -8.18 -22.89 -4.95
C ARG A 164 -7.24 -23.97 -5.44
N TRP A 165 -7.47 -25.19 -4.96
CA TRP A 165 -6.78 -26.40 -5.37
C TRP A 165 -7.78 -27.40 -5.96
N PRO A 166 -7.40 -28.18 -7.00
CA PRO A 166 -8.23 -29.26 -7.51
C PRO A 166 -8.62 -30.26 -6.40
N SER A 167 -9.80 -30.87 -6.49
CA SER A 167 -10.23 -31.92 -5.55
C SER A 167 -9.33 -33.16 -5.57
N THR A 168 -8.58 -33.37 -6.65
CA THR A 168 -7.55 -34.40 -6.81
C THR A 168 -6.19 -34.03 -6.21
N SER A 169 -6.01 -32.81 -5.71
CA SER A 169 -4.77 -32.34 -5.09
C SER A 169 -4.40 -33.16 -3.84
N PRO A 170 -3.10 -33.37 -3.56
CA PRO A 170 -2.63 -33.93 -2.28
C PRO A 170 -3.05 -33.09 -1.07
N PHE A 171 -3.51 -31.85 -1.27
CA PHE A 171 -4.02 -30.98 -0.21
C PHE A 171 -5.51 -31.14 0.07
N SER A 172 -6.27 -31.93 -0.71
CA SER A 172 -7.75 -31.93 -0.65
C SER A 172 -8.34 -32.17 0.75
N ALA A 173 -7.73 -33.03 1.58
CA ALA A 173 -8.12 -33.27 2.98
C ALA A 173 -7.77 -32.12 3.95
N ILE A 174 -6.97 -31.17 3.50
CA ILE A 174 -6.48 -30.00 4.24
C ILE A 174 -7.23 -28.77 3.76
N THR A 175 -7.18 -28.46 2.45
CA THR A 175 -7.88 -27.35 1.82
C THR A 175 -8.08 -27.59 0.32
N THR A 176 -9.27 -27.28 -0.18
CA THR A 176 -9.59 -27.17 -1.62
C THR A 176 -9.93 -25.73 -2.02
N PHE A 177 -10.44 -24.94 -1.08
CA PHE A 177 -10.73 -23.53 -1.27
C PHE A 177 -10.49 -22.76 0.03
N SER A 178 -10.04 -21.51 -0.07
CA SER A 178 -10.08 -20.55 1.03
C SER A 178 -10.19 -19.12 0.51
N ALA A 179 -11.02 -18.32 1.17
CA ALA A 179 -11.23 -16.91 0.87
C ALA A 179 -11.29 -16.05 2.14
N LEU A 180 -10.67 -14.86 2.08
CA LEU A 180 -10.72 -13.84 3.13
C LEU A 180 -11.04 -12.47 2.48
N PRO A 181 -12.30 -12.17 2.14
CA PRO A 181 -12.71 -10.91 1.52
C PRO A 181 -12.91 -9.82 2.60
N LEU A 182 -11.82 -9.43 3.27
CA LEU A 182 -11.86 -8.51 4.40
C LEU A 182 -11.71 -7.05 3.96
N PHE A 183 -12.73 -6.24 4.24
CA PHE A 183 -12.71 -4.79 4.03
C PHE A 183 -12.22 -4.06 5.28
N ASP A 184 -11.69 -2.87 5.09
CA ASP A 184 -11.29 -1.94 6.13
C ASP A 184 -11.85 -0.55 5.82
N ILE A 185 -12.77 -0.08 6.66
CA ILE A 185 -13.42 1.24 6.57
C ILE A 185 -12.70 2.19 7.53
N LYS A 186 -12.20 3.31 7.00
CA LYS A 186 -11.14 4.12 7.63
C LYS A 186 -11.54 5.59 7.79
N PRO A 187 -12.41 5.97 8.74
CA PRO A 187 -12.57 7.38 9.12
C PRO A 187 -11.26 7.89 9.74
N THR A 188 -10.67 8.91 9.12
CA THR A 188 -9.29 9.36 9.39
C THR A 188 -9.23 10.89 9.43
N PHE A 189 -8.39 11.44 10.30
CA PHE A 189 -8.13 12.86 10.42
C PHE A 189 -6.62 13.14 10.48
N ALA A 190 -6.21 14.31 9.98
CA ALA A 190 -4.82 14.75 9.99
C ALA A 190 -4.73 16.24 10.28
N TYR A 191 -3.73 16.64 11.05
CA TYR A 191 -3.58 17.99 11.54
C TYR A 191 -2.13 18.49 11.38
N GLN A 192 -1.98 19.64 10.73
CA GLN A 192 -0.68 20.30 10.58
C GLN A 192 -0.34 21.08 11.85
N LEU A 193 0.34 20.42 12.79
CA LEU A 193 0.75 21.01 14.07
C LEU A 193 1.68 22.22 13.84
N LEU A 194 2.76 21.99 13.09
CA LEU A 194 3.79 22.97 12.75
C LEU A 194 3.94 23.06 11.22
N PRO A 195 4.56 24.12 10.66
CA PRO A 195 4.79 24.24 9.22
C PRO A 195 5.47 23.00 8.59
N ASP A 196 6.35 22.36 9.36
CA ASP A 196 7.14 21.19 8.96
C ASP A 196 6.74 19.89 9.63
N PHE A 197 5.69 19.87 10.47
CA PHE A 197 5.29 18.67 11.21
C PHE A 197 3.78 18.49 11.23
N SER A 198 3.34 17.36 10.68
CA SER A 198 1.94 16.92 10.66
C SER A 198 1.80 15.60 11.41
N ILE A 199 0.62 15.42 12.02
CA ILE A 199 0.17 14.15 12.56
C ILE A 199 -1.13 13.74 11.88
N GLY A 200 -1.48 12.46 11.96
CA GLY A 200 -2.83 12.00 11.68
C GLY A 200 -3.15 10.71 12.41
N ALA A 201 -4.42 10.40 12.50
CA ALA A 201 -4.93 9.19 13.11
C ALA A 201 -6.24 8.76 12.45
N GLY A 202 -6.51 7.46 12.45
CA GLY A 202 -7.77 6.90 11.95
C GLY A 202 -8.18 5.67 12.75
N VAL A 203 -9.48 5.39 12.72
CA VAL A 203 -10.03 4.11 13.19
C VAL A 203 -10.03 3.16 12.00
N ASP A 204 -9.63 1.91 12.23
CA ASP A 204 -9.63 0.85 11.23
C ASP A 204 -10.79 -0.10 11.56
N ILE A 205 -11.84 -0.14 10.72
CA ILE A 205 -13.03 -0.95 10.94
C ILE A 205 -12.99 -2.12 9.95
N TYR A 206 -12.44 -3.25 10.41
CA TYR A 206 -12.29 -4.46 9.62
C TYR A 206 -13.60 -5.24 9.61
N THR A 207 -14.18 -5.51 8.44
CA THR A 207 -15.50 -6.13 8.33
C THR A 207 -15.70 -6.87 7.00
N PHE A 208 -16.75 -7.69 6.92
CA PHE A 208 -17.14 -8.44 5.72
C PHE A 208 -18.45 -7.88 5.15
N SER A 209 -18.59 -7.86 3.83
CA SER A 209 -19.78 -7.31 3.16
C SER A 209 -20.32 -8.23 2.07
N GLY A 210 -21.60 -8.57 2.18
CA GLY A 210 -22.34 -9.31 1.15
C GLY A 210 -22.65 -8.49 -0.11
N LEU A 211 -22.32 -7.19 -0.14
CA LEU A 211 -22.52 -6.33 -1.32
C LEU A 211 -21.56 -6.67 -2.48
N PHE A 212 -20.43 -7.30 -2.18
CA PHE A 212 -19.33 -7.51 -3.12
C PHE A 212 -18.88 -8.98 -3.22
N GLY A 213 -19.60 -9.92 -2.62
CA GLY A 213 -19.26 -11.34 -2.56
C GLY A 213 -20.06 -12.03 -1.44
N GLU A 214 -19.60 -13.19 -0.97
CA GLU A 214 -20.32 -13.99 0.05
C GLU A 214 -20.40 -13.33 1.44
N GLY A 215 -19.62 -12.27 1.69
CA GLY A 215 -19.71 -11.49 2.93
C GLY A 215 -19.25 -12.22 4.20
N HIS A 216 -18.35 -13.19 4.05
CA HIS A 216 -17.71 -13.94 5.12
C HIS A 216 -16.34 -14.47 4.69
N ALA A 217 -15.49 -14.88 5.64
CA ALA A 217 -14.33 -15.71 5.37
C ALA A 217 -14.76 -17.17 5.19
N GLU A 218 -14.14 -17.88 4.24
CA GLU A 218 -14.52 -19.24 3.86
C GLU A 218 -13.31 -20.17 3.76
N PHE A 219 -13.54 -21.45 4.06
CA PHE A 219 -12.55 -22.51 3.98
C PHE A 219 -13.24 -23.85 3.67
N GLN A 220 -12.79 -24.56 2.65
CA GLN A 220 -13.31 -25.86 2.24
C GLN A 220 -12.21 -26.93 2.23
N ARG A 221 -12.60 -28.18 2.50
CA ARG A 221 -11.79 -29.39 2.35
C ARG A 221 -12.66 -30.62 2.06
N ILE A 222 -12.06 -31.71 1.61
CA ILE A 222 -12.76 -32.98 1.31
C ILE A 222 -12.27 -34.08 2.25
N LEU A 223 -13.16 -34.66 3.05
CA LEU A 223 -12.83 -35.79 3.93
C LEU A 223 -13.30 -37.13 3.33
N PRO A 224 -12.56 -38.24 3.50
CA PRO A 224 -13.01 -39.56 3.07
C PRO A 224 -14.42 -39.91 3.62
N PRO A 225 -15.30 -40.57 2.83
CA PRO A 225 -15.08 -41.12 1.49
C PRO A 225 -15.31 -40.12 0.33
N GLY A 226 -15.33 -38.81 0.57
CA GLY A 226 -15.57 -37.78 -0.44
C GLY A 226 -16.50 -36.64 0.00
N ASN A 227 -16.71 -36.46 1.31
CA ASN A 227 -17.58 -35.42 1.85
C ASN A 227 -16.89 -34.06 1.84
N THR A 228 -17.50 -33.06 1.21
CA THR A 228 -17.06 -31.67 1.32
C THR A 228 -17.44 -31.12 2.70
N VAL A 229 -16.44 -30.63 3.42
CA VAL A 229 -16.60 -29.84 4.64
C VAL A 229 -16.31 -28.39 4.29
N GLU A 230 -17.30 -27.54 4.46
CA GLU A 230 -17.19 -26.08 4.34
C GLU A 230 -17.29 -25.47 5.73
N LEU A 231 -16.51 -24.42 5.95
CA LEU A 231 -16.48 -23.62 7.16
C LEU A 231 -16.50 -22.16 6.75
N ASN A 232 -17.50 -21.44 7.24
CA ASN A 232 -17.62 -20.00 7.03
C ASN A 232 -17.65 -19.26 8.38
N GLY A 233 -17.31 -17.97 8.35
CA GLY A 233 -17.43 -17.11 9.52
C GLY A 233 -17.17 -15.63 9.22
N LYS A 234 -17.78 -14.76 10.00
CA LYS A 234 -17.63 -13.29 9.87
C LYS A 234 -17.62 -12.63 11.24
N ASP A 235 -17.02 -11.45 11.30
CA ASP A 235 -17.00 -10.57 12.48
C ASP A 235 -16.70 -9.13 12.03
N THR A 236 -16.77 -8.15 12.94
CA THR A 236 -16.25 -6.80 12.75
C THR A 236 -15.27 -6.44 13.86
N ALA A 237 -14.01 -6.23 13.51
CA ALA A 237 -12.95 -5.87 14.44
C ALA A 237 -12.57 -4.40 14.32
N LEU A 238 -12.26 -3.78 15.46
CA LEU A 238 -11.72 -2.43 15.53
C LEU A 238 -10.19 -2.48 15.71
N GLY A 239 -9.51 -1.65 14.94
CA GLY A 239 -8.14 -1.23 15.17
C GLY A 239 -8.03 0.29 15.06
N PHE A 240 -6.80 0.79 15.11
CA PHE A 240 -6.51 2.19 14.82
C PHE A 240 -5.15 2.32 14.14
N ASN A 241 -4.95 3.45 13.47
CA ASN A 241 -3.65 3.84 12.97
C ASN A 241 -3.32 5.27 13.38
N VAL A 242 -2.02 5.56 13.52
CA VAL A 242 -1.47 6.89 13.76
C VAL A 242 -0.25 7.10 12.87
N GLY A 243 -0.10 8.31 12.34
CA GLY A 243 0.99 8.67 11.44
C GLY A 243 1.60 10.01 11.82
N THR A 244 2.88 10.16 11.51
CA THR A 244 3.63 11.40 11.60
C THR A 244 4.31 11.68 10.27
N LEU A 245 4.45 12.94 9.90
CA LEU A 245 5.21 13.38 8.74
C LEU A 245 6.00 14.63 9.11
N TYR A 246 7.32 14.56 8.98
CA TYR A 246 8.24 15.64 9.29
C TYR A 246 9.06 16.04 8.06
N THR A 247 8.98 17.30 7.64
CA THR A 247 9.85 17.86 6.60
C THR A 247 11.16 18.34 7.23
N ALA A 248 12.20 17.52 7.17
CA ALA A 248 13.51 17.79 7.75
C ALA A 248 14.34 18.82 6.95
N LEU A 249 14.07 18.97 5.65
CA LEU A 249 14.77 19.92 4.78
C LEU A 249 13.84 20.48 3.70
N ARG A 250 14.03 21.75 3.35
CA ARG A 250 13.38 22.43 2.21
C ARG A 250 14.42 23.07 1.27
N ASN A 251 14.04 23.31 0.02
CA ASN A 251 14.82 24.12 -0.91
C ASN A 251 14.56 25.63 -0.70
N GLY A 252 15.21 26.48 -1.52
CA GLY A 252 15.02 27.93 -1.47
C GLY A 252 13.60 28.42 -1.84
N ASP A 253 12.81 27.58 -2.51
CA ASP A 253 11.40 27.86 -2.86
C ASP A 253 10.43 27.37 -1.76
N GLY A 254 10.94 26.83 -0.66
CA GLY A 254 10.13 26.27 0.43
C GLY A 254 9.53 24.89 0.16
N LEU A 255 9.90 24.21 -0.93
CA LEU A 255 9.45 22.85 -1.25
C LEU A 255 10.19 21.80 -0.40
N PRO A 256 9.53 20.75 0.12
CA PRO A 256 10.20 19.69 0.88
C PRO A 256 11.26 18.95 0.05
N ILE A 257 12.46 18.78 0.60
CA ILE A 257 13.58 18.04 0.00
C ILE A 257 13.88 16.75 0.76
N VAL A 258 13.62 16.71 2.06
CA VAL A 258 13.66 15.47 2.87
C VAL A 258 12.43 15.43 3.75
N ASN A 259 11.66 14.35 3.64
CA ASN A 259 10.57 14.00 4.56
C ASN A 259 10.93 12.72 5.32
N VAL A 260 10.56 12.66 6.59
CA VAL A 260 10.63 11.48 7.45
C VAL A 260 9.23 11.16 7.95
N ALA A 261 8.87 9.89 7.97
CA ALA A 261 7.58 9.39 8.42
C ALA A 261 7.75 8.25 9.43
N VAL A 262 6.84 8.22 10.41
CA VAL A 262 6.61 7.05 11.26
C VAL A 262 5.10 6.82 11.32
N VAL A 263 4.67 5.60 11.02
CA VAL A 263 3.27 5.16 11.03
C VAL A 263 3.15 3.90 11.87
N TYR A 264 2.16 3.87 12.74
CA TYR A 264 1.79 2.69 13.52
C TYR A 264 0.35 2.31 13.22
N ARG A 265 0.10 1.03 12.97
CA ARG A 265 -1.21 0.42 12.85
C ARG A 265 -1.34 -0.66 13.91
N SER A 266 -2.41 -0.60 14.69
CA SER A 266 -2.63 -1.56 15.77
C SER A 266 -2.92 -2.95 15.24
N GLN A 267 -2.70 -3.95 16.09
CA GLN A 267 -3.37 -5.23 15.95
C GLN A 267 -4.90 -5.02 16.01
N ALA A 268 -5.63 -5.90 15.34
CA ALA A 268 -7.07 -6.08 15.50
C ALA A 268 -7.38 -7.59 15.59
N THR A 269 -8.44 -7.96 16.30
CA THR A 269 -8.83 -9.36 16.53
C THR A 269 -10.26 -9.58 16.04
N LEU A 270 -10.44 -10.52 15.12
CA LEU A 270 -11.72 -10.98 14.60
C LEU A 270 -12.10 -12.29 15.30
N HIS A 271 -13.22 -12.30 16.00
CA HIS A 271 -13.86 -13.49 16.57
C HIS A 271 -14.91 -14.00 15.57
N LEU A 272 -14.44 -14.71 14.55
CA LEU A 272 -15.27 -15.15 13.42
C LEU A 272 -16.31 -16.17 13.89
N ASP A 273 -17.58 -15.77 13.85
CA ASP A 273 -18.73 -16.62 14.11
C ASP A 273 -19.36 -17.09 12.79
N GLY A 274 -19.68 -18.38 12.70
CA GLY A 274 -20.35 -18.96 11.54
C GLY A 274 -20.67 -20.44 11.74
N VAL A 275 -20.64 -21.22 10.66
CA VAL A 275 -21.10 -22.61 10.67
C VAL A 275 -20.14 -23.56 9.95
N GLN A 276 -20.20 -24.83 10.36
CA GLN A 276 -19.68 -25.95 9.58
C GLN A 276 -20.82 -26.57 8.77
N LEU A 277 -20.64 -26.68 7.47
CA LEU A 277 -21.49 -27.44 6.56
C LEU A 277 -20.80 -28.76 6.17
N LEU A 278 -21.61 -29.80 5.98
CA LEU A 278 -21.21 -31.09 5.41
C LEU A 278 -22.06 -31.32 4.16
N ASN A 279 -21.45 -31.32 2.99
CA ASN A 279 -22.15 -31.37 1.69
C ASN A 279 -23.28 -30.33 1.58
N GLY A 280 -23.03 -29.10 2.05
CA GLY A 280 -24.01 -28.00 2.08
C GLY A 280 -25.03 -28.03 3.23
N VAL A 281 -25.09 -29.10 4.02
CA VAL A 281 -26.00 -29.21 5.18
C VAL A 281 -25.30 -28.74 6.45
N LYS A 282 -25.89 -27.78 7.18
CA LYS A 282 -25.36 -27.33 8.48
C LYS A 282 -25.31 -28.50 9.48
N VAL A 283 -24.12 -28.76 10.03
CA VAL A 283 -23.92 -29.82 11.04
C VAL A 283 -23.64 -29.27 12.44
N GLN A 284 -22.98 -28.11 12.57
CA GLN A 284 -22.79 -27.41 13.83
C GLN A 284 -22.49 -25.92 13.59
N ASP A 285 -22.74 -25.09 14.60
CA ASP A 285 -22.13 -23.75 14.69
C ASP A 285 -20.62 -23.88 14.97
N THR A 286 -19.83 -22.91 14.52
CA THR A 286 -18.37 -22.93 14.66
C THR A 286 -17.83 -21.53 14.81
N THR A 287 -16.84 -21.37 15.69
CA THR A 287 -16.15 -20.11 15.94
C THR A 287 -14.64 -20.30 15.78
N THR A 288 -13.95 -19.25 15.36
CA THR A 288 -12.48 -19.17 15.39
C THR A 288 -12.02 -17.74 15.68
N THR A 289 -10.74 -17.54 15.99
CA THR A 289 -10.20 -16.20 16.24
C THR A 289 -9.03 -15.95 15.29
N PHE A 290 -9.19 -14.97 14.42
CA PHE A 290 -8.16 -14.52 13.48
C PHE A 290 -7.62 -13.15 13.92
N VAL A 291 -6.31 -12.99 13.88
CA VAL A 291 -5.64 -11.80 14.39
C VAL A 291 -4.90 -11.09 13.26
N LEU A 292 -5.20 -9.82 13.05
CA LEU A 292 -4.44 -8.96 12.15
C LEU A 292 -3.22 -8.42 12.89
N PRO A 293 -2.01 -8.48 12.31
CA PRO A 293 -0.79 -8.04 12.99
C PRO A 293 -0.77 -6.52 13.14
N GLN A 294 -0.16 -6.05 14.22
CA GLN A 294 0.31 -4.66 14.28
C GLN A 294 1.42 -4.42 13.22
N VAL A 295 1.50 -3.20 12.71
CA VAL A 295 2.54 -2.77 11.74
C VAL A 295 3.16 -1.46 12.22
N ILE A 296 4.50 -1.37 12.19
CA ILE A 296 5.25 -0.12 12.38
C ILE A 296 6.03 0.15 11.10
N THR A 297 5.74 1.25 10.42
CA THR A 297 6.46 1.72 9.23
C THR A 297 7.33 2.91 9.59
N GLY A 298 8.64 2.82 9.35
CA GLY A 298 9.51 3.99 9.26
C GLY A 298 9.81 4.32 7.80
N GLY A 299 9.73 5.58 7.40
CA GLY A 299 9.93 6.01 6.01
C GLY A 299 10.79 7.26 5.88
N ILE A 300 11.59 7.33 4.81
CA ILE A 300 12.34 8.53 4.41
C ILE A 300 12.22 8.74 2.90
N ALA A 301 11.80 9.94 2.50
CA ALA A 301 11.74 10.37 1.11
C ALA A 301 12.67 11.57 0.89
N MET A 302 13.41 11.55 -0.21
CA MET A 302 14.28 12.65 -0.64
C MET A 302 13.97 13.06 -2.07
N TRP A 303 14.08 14.36 -2.37
CA TRP A 303 13.90 14.90 -3.72
C TRP A 303 15.19 15.54 -4.24
N PRO A 304 16.08 14.81 -4.94
CA PRO A 304 17.28 15.38 -5.55
C PRO A 304 16.99 16.49 -6.57
N VAL A 305 15.82 16.45 -7.21
CA VAL A 305 15.29 17.50 -8.08
C VAL A 305 13.91 17.87 -7.59
N ARG A 306 13.69 19.14 -7.25
CA ARG A 306 12.35 19.66 -6.94
C ARG A 306 12.24 21.13 -7.31
N ASN A 307 11.44 21.44 -8.31
CA ASN A 307 11.21 22.80 -8.79
C ASN A 307 9.86 22.91 -9.54
N ALA A 308 9.56 24.09 -10.09
CA ALA A 308 8.29 24.38 -10.77
C ALA A 308 8.11 23.72 -12.17
N GLU A 309 9.02 22.86 -12.62
CA GLU A 309 8.99 22.17 -13.92
C GLU A 309 9.00 20.65 -13.76
N ARG A 310 9.75 20.14 -12.77
CA ARG A 310 10.00 18.72 -12.55
C ARG A 310 10.34 18.38 -11.10
N GLU A 311 10.01 17.16 -10.72
CA GLU A 311 10.40 16.55 -9.46
C GLU A 311 11.00 15.16 -9.72
N TRP A 312 12.03 14.80 -8.96
CA TRP A 312 12.52 13.42 -8.85
C TRP A 312 12.59 13.08 -7.38
N LYS A 313 11.96 11.96 -7.00
CA LYS A 313 11.76 11.46 -5.63
C LYS A 313 12.41 10.09 -5.50
N LEU A 314 13.19 9.86 -4.44
CA LEU A 314 13.65 8.55 -3.99
C LEU A 314 13.10 8.30 -2.57
N GLU A 315 12.61 7.11 -2.27
CA GLU A 315 12.02 6.78 -0.97
C GLU A 315 12.38 5.36 -0.52
N LEU A 316 12.61 5.22 0.78
CA LEU A 316 12.82 3.97 1.49
C LEU A 316 11.83 3.90 2.66
N ASN A 317 11.04 2.84 2.73
CA ASN A 317 10.30 2.45 3.93
C ASN A 317 10.83 1.12 4.48
N VAL A 318 10.74 0.96 5.80
CA VAL A 318 10.91 -0.32 6.49
C VAL A 318 9.69 -0.56 7.38
N ASP A 319 8.99 -1.66 7.14
CA ASP A 319 7.89 -2.14 7.98
C ASP A 319 8.41 -3.20 8.95
N TYR A 320 8.06 -3.12 10.23
CA TYR A 320 8.05 -4.25 11.17
C TYR A 320 6.61 -4.73 11.34
N ILE A 321 6.35 -6.02 11.19
CA ILE A 321 5.00 -6.60 11.24
C ILE A 321 4.93 -7.71 12.29
N GLY A 322 3.99 -7.54 13.22
CA GLY A 322 3.85 -8.32 14.44
C GLY A 322 3.17 -9.68 14.30
N TRP A 323 3.42 -10.44 13.24
CA TRP A 323 2.72 -11.72 12.96
C TRP A 323 2.83 -12.79 14.08
N LYS A 324 3.72 -12.64 15.08
CA LYS A 324 3.70 -13.44 16.33
C LYS A 324 2.37 -13.43 17.09
N SER A 325 1.46 -12.51 16.76
CA SER A 325 0.08 -12.53 17.26
C SER A 325 -0.77 -13.67 16.66
N VAL A 326 -0.45 -14.14 15.44
CA VAL A 326 -1.13 -15.24 14.75
C VAL A 326 -0.59 -16.59 15.24
N ARG A 327 -1.16 -17.06 16.36
CA ARG A 327 -0.70 -18.27 17.05
C ARG A 327 -1.43 -19.54 16.59
N ASN A 328 -2.75 -19.48 16.45
CA ASN A 328 -3.59 -20.57 15.96
C ASN A 328 -4.83 -19.99 15.26
N LEU A 329 -5.53 -20.86 14.53
CA LEU A 329 -6.85 -20.63 13.95
C LEU A 329 -7.82 -21.75 14.37
N ASP A 330 -7.64 -22.30 15.59
CA ASP A 330 -8.36 -23.50 16.03
C ASP A 330 -9.87 -23.30 15.94
N LEU A 331 -10.56 -24.28 15.36
CA LEU A 331 -12.00 -24.26 15.22
C LEU A 331 -12.65 -24.81 16.50
N ARG A 332 -13.58 -24.03 17.04
CA ARG A 332 -14.26 -24.29 18.30
C ARG A 332 -15.76 -24.39 18.07
N ARG A 333 -16.44 -25.18 18.89
CA ARG A 333 -17.89 -25.06 19.07
C ARG A 333 -18.20 -23.84 19.95
N PRO A 334 -19.45 -23.35 19.98
CA PRO A 334 -19.85 -22.25 20.87
C PRO A 334 -19.60 -22.50 22.37
N ASP A 335 -19.49 -23.77 22.79
CA ASP A 335 -19.11 -24.16 24.16
C ASP A 335 -17.59 -24.01 24.47
N GLY A 336 -16.79 -23.57 23.49
CA GLY A 336 -15.34 -23.42 23.58
C GLY A 336 -14.53 -24.68 23.23
N THR A 337 -15.17 -25.84 23.01
CA THR A 337 -14.50 -27.10 22.69
C THR A 337 -13.81 -27.01 21.34
N VAL A 338 -12.48 -27.13 21.33
CA VAL A 338 -11.69 -27.25 20.09
C VAL A 338 -11.95 -28.61 19.45
N PHE A 339 -12.45 -28.61 18.22
CA PHE A 339 -12.69 -29.84 17.44
C PHE A 339 -11.74 -29.97 16.24
N LEU A 340 -11.08 -28.89 15.82
CA LEU A 340 -9.97 -28.93 14.86
C LEU A 340 -8.88 -27.95 15.29
N GLN A 341 -7.71 -28.48 15.65
CA GLN A 341 -6.52 -27.67 15.90
C GLN A 341 -5.94 -27.18 14.57
N GLN A 342 -5.53 -25.91 14.52
CA GLN A 342 -4.90 -25.24 13.38
C GLN A 342 -3.77 -24.32 13.89
N PRO A 343 -2.68 -24.89 14.44
CA PRO A 343 -1.54 -24.10 14.90
C PRO A 343 -0.92 -23.34 13.73
N GLN A 344 -0.64 -22.05 13.95
CA GLN A 344 -0.01 -21.16 12.99
C GLN A 344 1.42 -20.82 13.41
N ASN A 345 1.62 -20.42 14.69
CA ASN A 345 2.93 -20.11 15.27
C ASN A 345 3.80 -19.18 14.40
N TRP A 346 3.17 -18.15 13.83
CA TRP A 346 3.85 -17.28 12.87
C TRP A 346 4.96 -16.44 13.53
N LYS A 347 5.99 -16.08 12.73
CA LYS A 347 7.13 -15.26 13.14
C LYS A 347 6.90 -13.81 12.73
N SER A 348 7.28 -12.84 13.56
CA SER A 348 7.28 -11.42 13.16
C SER A 348 8.34 -11.17 12.09
N THR A 349 8.08 -10.22 11.20
CA THR A 349 8.81 -10.04 9.94
C THR A 349 9.13 -8.58 9.67
N TYR A 350 10.09 -8.33 8.80
CA TYR A 350 10.35 -7.02 8.22
C TYR A 350 9.95 -6.96 6.74
N ALA A 351 9.63 -5.78 6.22
CA ALA A 351 9.63 -5.52 4.77
C ALA A 351 10.46 -4.27 4.47
N VAL A 352 11.23 -4.30 3.40
CA VAL A 352 12.02 -3.19 2.88
C VAL A 352 11.41 -2.77 1.54
N LEU A 353 10.97 -1.52 1.45
CA LEU A 353 10.26 -0.98 0.30
C LEU A 353 11.07 0.19 -0.25
N ILE A 354 11.47 0.14 -1.52
CA ILE A 354 12.27 1.17 -2.19
C ILE A 354 11.52 1.65 -3.43
N GLY A 355 11.38 2.97 -3.60
CA GLY A 355 10.60 3.56 -4.69
C GLY A 355 11.19 4.83 -5.26
N THR A 356 11.00 5.03 -6.57
CA THR A 356 11.36 6.26 -7.28
C THR A 356 10.18 6.78 -8.10
N GLU A 357 10.00 8.10 -8.12
CA GLU A 357 9.05 8.79 -9.01
C GLU A 357 9.76 9.96 -9.68
N TYR A 358 9.64 10.06 -11.01
CA TYR A 358 10.03 11.24 -11.76
C TYR A 358 8.78 11.87 -12.38
N ARG A 359 8.54 13.14 -12.07
CA ARG A 359 7.39 13.92 -12.54
C ARG A 359 7.84 15.07 -13.43
N TRP A 360 7.20 15.19 -14.59
CA TRP A 360 7.16 16.42 -15.37
C TRP A 360 5.90 17.18 -14.97
N LEU A 361 6.07 18.33 -14.30
CA LEU A 361 4.96 19.20 -13.88
C LEU A 361 4.54 20.18 -14.98
N LYS A 362 5.41 20.42 -15.96
CA LYS A 362 5.16 21.23 -17.15
C LYS A 362 5.77 20.56 -18.38
N MET A 363 5.02 20.50 -19.47
CA MET A 363 5.49 20.03 -20.78
C MET A 363 4.88 20.88 -21.88
N ASP A 364 5.71 21.46 -22.74
CA ASP A 364 5.24 22.31 -23.85
C ASP A 364 4.37 21.55 -24.85
N ARG A 365 4.62 20.25 -25.03
CA ARG A 365 3.83 19.36 -25.90
C ARG A 365 2.47 18.96 -25.32
N LEU A 366 2.28 19.06 -24.00
CA LEU A 366 1.04 18.70 -23.31
C LEU A 366 0.72 19.76 -22.22
N PRO A 367 0.34 20.99 -22.61
CA PRO A 367 0.04 22.04 -21.64
C PRO A 367 -1.08 21.64 -20.67
N GLY A 368 -0.87 21.92 -19.38
CA GLY A 368 -1.84 21.60 -18.32
C GLY A 368 -1.85 20.13 -17.87
N TRP A 369 -1.01 19.26 -18.44
CA TRP A 369 -0.79 17.90 -17.96
C TRP A 369 0.49 17.78 -17.15
N GLU A 370 0.42 17.06 -16.03
CA GLU A 370 1.60 16.45 -15.40
C GLU A 370 1.68 14.97 -15.80
N VAL A 371 2.90 14.47 -15.99
CA VAL A 371 3.17 13.05 -16.22
C VAL A 371 4.17 12.55 -15.18
N ALA A 372 3.94 11.34 -14.67
CA ALA A 372 4.81 10.64 -13.74
C ALA A 372 5.27 9.31 -14.36
N VAL A 373 6.54 8.96 -14.18
CA VAL A 373 7.05 7.59 -14.35
C VAL A 373 7.59 7.10 -13.01
N ARG A 374 7.36 5.84 -12.70
CA ARG A 374 7.63 5.23 -11.39
C ARG A 374 8.30 3.89 -11.55
N GLY A 375 9.16 3.58 -10.61
CA GLY A 375 9.73 2.25 -10.44
C GLY A 375 9.94 1.97 -8.96
N GLY A 376 9.98 0.70 -8.59
CA GLY A 376 10.27 0.31 -7.21
C GLY A 376 10.58 -1.16 -7.05
N TYR A 377 11.02 -1.48 -5.85
CA TYR A 377 11.36 -2.83 -5.41
C TYR A 377 10.89 -3.00 -3.97
N SER A 378 10.15 -4.07 -3.70
CA SER A 378 9.82 -4.50 -2.35
C SER A 378 10.50 -5.82 -2.06
N ASN A 379 11.04 -5.96 -0.86
CA ASN A 379 11.36 -7.26 -0.28
C ASN A 379 10.57 -7.41 1.02
N LEU A 380 9.85 -8.51 1.17
CA LEU A 380 8.98 -8.75 2.32
C LEU A 380 9.64 -9.80 3.24
N GLN A 381 8.94 -10.31 4.27
CA GLN A 381 9.42 -11.48 5.02
C GLN A 381 8.31 -12.47 5.43
N THR A 382 8.61 -13.77 5.49
CA THR A 382 7.67 -14.87 5.75
C THR A 382 7.48 -15.02 7.21
N GLN A 383 6.20 -15.04 7.54
CA GLN A 383 5.76 -15.33 8.87
C GLN A 383 5.52 -16.82 9.08
N VAL A 384 5.46 -17.66 8.04
CA VAL A 384 4.98 -19.05 8.12
C VAL A 384 6.13 -20.07 8.23
N PRO A 385 6.29 -20.80 9.35
CA PRO A 385 7.17 -21.98 9.45
C PRO A 385 6.71 -23.18 8.60
N ASP A 386 7.62 -24.05 8.18
CA ASP A 386 7.28 -25.26 7.39
C ASP A 386 6.32 -26.21 8.12
N SER A 387 6.50 -26.34 9.44
CA SER A 387 5.67 -27.18 10.33
C SER A 387 4.21 -26.71 10.47
N THR A 388 3.91 -25.47 10.05
CA THR A 388 2.55 -24.92 10.04
C THR A 388 2.13 -24.40 8.67
N PHE A 389 2.95 -24.58 7.62
CA PHE A 389 2.67 -24.17 6.25
C PHE A 389 1.30 -24.68 5.78
N ASN A 390 0.49 -23.77 5.24
CA ASN A 390 -0.86 -24.04 4.81
C ASN A 390 -1.00 -23.71 3.32
N PRO A 391 -1.31 -24.69 2.45
CA PRO A 391 -1.55 -24.43 1.03
C PRO A 391 -2.67 -23.42 0.72
N ALA A 392 -3.53 -23.09 1.70
CA ALA A 392 -4.53 -22.00 1.57
C ALA A 392 -3.91 -20.59 1.63
N ILE A 393 -2.71 -20.46 2.22
CA ILE A 393 -1.94 -19.21 2.32
C ILE A 393 -0.46 -19.56 1.98
N PRO A 394 -0.16 -19.82 0.70
CA PRO A 394 1.15 -20.26 0.24
C PRO A 394 2.16 -19.10 0.33
N SER A 395 2.81 -18.99 1.49
CA SER A 395 3.82 -17.97 1.78
C SER A 395 5.21 -18.57 1.63
N ALA A 396 5.97 -18.09 0.65
CA ALA A 396 7.38 -18.45 0.46
C ALA A 396 8.27 -17.25 0.83
N ASP A 397 9.25 -16.89 -0.01
CA ASP A 397 10.07 -15.69 0.11
C ASP A 397 9.62 -14.68 -0.97
N LEU A 398 9.67 -13.33 -0.86
CA LEU A 398 9.02 -12.46 -1.87
C LEU A 398 9.77 -11.17 -2.21
N HIS A 399 10.06 -11.07 -3.51
CA HIS A 399 10.54 -9.87 -4.19
C HIS A 399 9.44 -9.33 -5.10
N ILE A 400 9.10 -8.06 -4.96
CA ILE A 400 8.15 -7.38 -5.85
C ILE A 400 8.91 -6.34 -6.67
N VAL A 401 8.96 -6.52 -7.99
CA VAL A 401 9.49 -5.51 -8.92
C VAL A 401 8.32 -4.72 -9.49
N SER A 402 8.35 -3.40 -9.33
CA SER A 402 7.22 -2.51 -9.65
C SER A 402 7.58 -1.47 -10.70
N THR A 403 6.62 -1.15 -11.56
CA THR A 403 6.65 -0.01 -12.48
C THR A 403 5.29 0.68 -12.52
N GLY A 404 5.25 1.95 -12.91
CA GLY A 404 3.99 2.66 -13.08
C GLY A 404 4.10 3.96 -13.85
N VAL A 405 2.95 4.42 -14.35
CA VAL A 405 2.80 5.70 -15.04
C VAL A 405 1.62 6.46 -14.45
N GLY A 406 1.71 7.78 -14.44
CA GLY A 406 0.65 8.67 -13.95
C GLY A 406 0.42 9.82 -14.90
N PHE A 407 -0.84 10.17 -15.13
CA PHE A 407 -1.26 11.32 -15.91
C PHE A 407 -2.19 12.15 -15.06
N LEU A 408 -1.92 13.45 -14.88
CA LEU A 408 -2.75 14.37 -14.11
C LEU A 408 -3.07 15.60 -14.96
N CYS A 409 -4.31 15.68 -15.45
CA CYS A 409 -4.82 16.87 -16.11
C CYS A 409 -5.24 17.90 -15.06
N ARG A 410 -4.75 19.14 -15.16
CA ARG A 410 -5.18 20.29 -14.35
C ARG A 410 -6.19 21.16 -15.10
N GLU A 411 -6.79 22.14 -14.43
CA GLU A 411 -7.79 23.10 -14.97
C GLU A 411 -7.53 23.60 -16.40
N LYS A 412 -6.26 23.91 -16.72
CA LYS A 412 -5.83 24.46 -18.03
C LYS A 412 -5.58 23.40 -19.11
N GLY A 413 -5.59 22.12 -18.75
CA GLY A 413 -5.46 21.01 -19.69
C GLY A 413 -6.81 20.60 -20.28
N SER A 414 -6.77 19.84 -21.36
CA SER A 414 -7.96 19.23 -21.95
C SER A 414 -7.76 17.75 -22.25
N LEU A 415 -8.84 16.98 -22.11
CA LEU A 415 -9.00 15.65 -22.65
C LEU A 415 -9.38 15.77 -24.13
N PHE A 416 -8.61 15.09 -24.99
CA PHE A 416 -8.77 15.05 -26.44
C PHE A 416 -8.78 16.41 -27.17
N GLY A 417 -8.35 17.51 -26.53
CA GLY A 417 -8.39 18.85 -27.11
C GLY A 417 -9.72 19.59 -27.00
N PHE A 418 -10.78 18.93 -26.52
CA PHE A 418 -12.15 19.47 -26.55
C PHE A 418 -12.80 19.58 -25.16
N VAL A 419 -12.46 18.68 -24.23
CA VAL A 419 -13.04 18.68 -22.88
C VAL A 419 -12.03 19.24 -21.89
N ALA A 420 -12.19 20.52 -21.53
CA ALA A 420 -11.34 21.17 -20.52
C ALA A 420 -11.52 20.51 -19.14
N CYS A 421 -10.43 20.07 -18.52
CA CYS A 421 -10.47 19.39 -17.23
C CYS A 421 -10.94 20.30 -16.09
N GLY A 422 -10.93 21.63 -16.28
CA GLY A 422 -11.50 22.63 -15.39
C GLY A 422 -13.03 22.84 -15.50
N HIS A 423 -13.70 22.24 -16.49
CA HIS A 423 -15.09 22.55 -16.84
C HIS A 423 -16.08 21.40 -16.58
N LEU A 424 -15.63 20.23 -16.12
CA LEU A 424 -16.51 19.15 -15.70
C LEU A 424 -17.07 19.47 -14.29
N GLY A 425 -18.39 19.53 -14.16
CA GLY A 425 -19.07 19.88 -12.90
C GLY A 425 -20.36 20.67 -13.10
N ILE A 426 -21.02 21.01 -11.99
CA ILE A 426 -22.28 21.78 -11.97
C ILE A 426 -22.15 22.93 -10.97
N GLY A 427 -22.46 24.15 -11.40
CA GLY A 427 -22.45 25.35 -10.55
C GLY A 427 -21.07 25.69 -9.99
N SER A 428 -20.96 25.74 -8.67
CA SER A 428 -19.74 26.06 -7.92
C SER A 428 -18.80 24.88 -7.71
N ILE A 429 -19.24 23.64 -7.97
CA ILE A 429 -18.41 22.43 -7.85
C ILE A 429 -17.87 22.09 -9.25
N LYS A 430 -16.62 22.50 -9.50
CA LYS A 430 -15.88 22.22 -10.74
C LYS A 430 -14.66 21.37 -10.44
N THR A 431 -14.36 20.39 -11.29
CA THR A 431 -13.12 19.62 -11.17
C THR A 431 -11.91 20.52 -11.45
N LYS A 432 -10.93 20.53 -10.55
CA LYS A 432 -9.64 21.21 -10.75
C LYS A 432 -8.58 20.27 -11.32
N THR A 433 -8.67 18.99 -10.98
CA THR A 433 -7.73 17.96 -11.45
C THR A 433 -8.45 16.64 -11.72
N ILE A 434 -8.08 15.97 -12.80
CA ILE A 434 -8.46 14.58 -13.10
C ILE A 434 -7.19 13.82 -13.39
N GLY A 435 -6.95 12.72 -12.67
CA GLY A 435 -5.75 11.92 -12.79
C GLY A 435 -6.05 10.44 -12.93
N VAL A 436 -5.19 9.76 -13.70
CA VAL A 436 -5.17 8.30 -13.86
C VAL A 436 -3.76 7.83 -13.58
N ASP A 437 -3.62 6.91 -12.63
CA ASP A 437 -2.37 6.24 -12.30
C ASP A 437 -2.52 4.75 -12.60
N LEU A 438 -1.55 4.20 -13.33
CA LEU A 438 -1.43 2.78 -13.69
C LEU A 438 -0.16 2.22 -13.07
N SER A 439 -0.21 0.95 -12.67
CA SER A 439 0.93 0.23 -12.13
C SER A 439 0.92 -1.23 -12.56
N TYR A 440 2.11 -1.81 -12.62
CA TYR A 440 2.31 -3.23 -12.83
C TYR A 440 3.40 -3.71 -11.87
N GLN A 441 3.15 -4.83 -11.21
CA GLN A 441 4.08 -5.45 -10.26
C GLN A 441 4.25 -6.93 -10.61
N VAL A 442 5.49 -7.41 -10.55
CA VAL A 442 5.83 -8.84 -10.63
C VAL A 442 6.30 -9.27 -9.26
N SER A 443 5.51 -10.14 -8.62
CA SER A 443 5.76 -10.77 -7.34
C SER A 443 6.46 -12.12 -7.59
N LEU A 444 7.77 -12.12 -7.45
CA LEU A 444 8.64 -13.29 -7.59
C LEU A 444 8.79 -13.93 -6.22
N TYR A 445 8.25 -15.13 -6.04
CA TYR A 445 8.43 -15.85 -4.80
C TYR A 445 9.75 -16.65 -4.85
N GLU A 446 10.65 -16.56 -3.85
CA GLU A 446 11.83 -17.47 -3.86
C GLU A 446 11.33 -18.91 -3.68
N PRO A 447 11.87 -19.90 -4.42
CA PRO A 447 11.40 -21.28 -4.34
C PRO A 447 11.61 -21.89 -2.96
N ARG A 448 10.58 -22.57 -2.44
CA ARG A 448 10.55 -23.11 -1.07
C ARG A 448 10.27 -24.60 -1.08
N THR A 449 11.13 -25.38 -0.41
CA THR A 449 10.82 -26.78 -0.07
C THR A 449 10.25 -26.85 1.33
N VAL A 450 9.03 -27.36 1.46
CA VAL A 450 8.35 -27.60 2.74
C VAL A 450 8.54 -29.07 3.13
N GLU A 451 8.97 -29.31 4.36
CA GLU A 451 9.27 -30.65 4.88
C GLU A 451 8.74 -30.85 6.31
N GLY A 452 8.81 -32.09 6.81
CA GLY A 452 8.51 -32.44 8.20
C GLY A 452 7.02 -32.53 8.55
N ASN A 453 6.09 -32.25 7.63
CA ASN A 453 4.67 -32.51 7.86
C ASN A 453 4.38 -34.02 7.78
N THR A 454 3.51 -34.54 8.64
CA THR A 454 3.20 -35.99 8.74
C THR A 454 1.70 -36.25 8.81
N GLY A 455 1.30 -37.53 8.70
CA GLY A 455 -0.10 -37.94 8.79
C GLY A 455 -0.97 -37.23 7.75
N PRO A 456 -2.15 -36.69 8.13
CA PRO A 456 -3.03 -35.95 7.21
C PRO A 456 -2.40 -34.71 6.55
N ARG A 457 -1.26 -34.20 7.04
CA ARG A 457 -0.53 -33.07 6.43
C ARG A 457 0.65 -33.51 5.55
N ALA A 458 0.93 -34.80 5.41
CA ALA A 458 2.09 -35.27 4.64
C ALA A 458 2.11 -34.78 3.18
N GLY A 459 0.93 -34.60 2.56
CA GLY A 459 0.77 -34.05 1.22
C GLY A 459 1.20 -32.59 1.06
N VAL A 460 1.38 -31.84 2.15
CA VAL A 460 1.91 -30.45 2.14
C VAL A 460 3.40 -30.42 1.83
N ASN A 461 4.14 -31.50 2.10
CA ASN A 461 5.56 -31.51 1.80
C ASN A 461 5.79 -31.44 0.29
N GLY A 462 6.91 -30.84 -0.11
CA GLY A 462 7.27 -30.67 -1.53
C GLY A 462 7.84 -29.30 -1.83
N PHE A 463 8.13 -29.10 -3.10
CA PHE A 463 8.70 -27.89 -3.66
C PHE A 463 7.59 -26.97 -4.18
N TYR A 464 7.66 -25.69 -3.83
CA TYR A 464 6.76 -24.63 -4.26
C TYR A 464 7.56 -23.55 -4.99
N GLU A 465 7.09 -23.16 -6.18
CA GLU A 465 7.67 -22.11 -7.00
C GLU A 465 6.52 -21.33 -7.63
N ASN A 466 6.40 -20.05 -7.26
CA ASN A 466 5.21 -19.26 -7.58
C ASN A 466 5.62 -17.92 -8.18
N THR A 467 4.81 -17.37 -9.07
CA THR A 467 4.95 -15.99 -9.54
C THR A 467 3.57 -15.39 -9.70
N ALA A 468 3.38 -14.19 -9.15
CA ALA A 468 2.14 -13.44 -9.33
C ALA A 468 2.39 -12.12 -10.07
N HIS A 469 1.46 -11.74 -10.93
CA HIS A 469 1.43 -10.49 -11.65
C HIS A 469 0.26 -9.66 -11.12
N THR A 470 0.51 -8.40 -10.79
CA THR A 470 -0.50 -7.48 -10.27
C THR A 470 -0.57 -6.23 -11.15
N GLY A 471 -1.68 -6.06 -11.86
CA GLY A 471 -2.03 -4.80 -12.53
C GLY A 471 -2.86 -3.94 -11.58
N GLY A 472 -2.51 -2.65 -11.44
CA GLY A 472 -3.23 -1.72 -10.56
C GLY A 472 -3.66 -0.45 -11.29
N LEU A 473 -4.91 -0.03 -11.10
CA LEU A 473 -5.50 1.21 -11.62
C LEU A 473 -5.93 2.12 -10.48
N SER A 474 -5.80 3.43 -10.64
CA SER A 474 -6.43 4.42 -9.77
C SER A 474 -6.85 5.65 -10.57
N VAL A 475 -8.10 6.06 -10.41
CA VAL A 475 -8.62 7.33 -10.90
C VAL A 475 -8.76 8.27 -9.72
N ARG A 476 -8.31 9.52 -9.85
CA ARG A 476 -8.43 10.56 -8.83
C ARG A 476 -8.99 11.86 -9.39
N ILE A 477 -9.83 12.53 -8.61
CA ILE A 477 -10.49 13.79 -8.98
C ILE A 477 -10.33 14.76 -7.82
N GLY A 478 -9.95 16.00 -8.12
CA GLY A 478 -9.81 17.08 -7.14
C GLY A 478 -10.74 18.24 -7.48
N PHE A 479 -11.28 18.91 -6.45
CA PHE A 479 -12.27 19.99 -6.52
C PHE A 479 -11.83 21.25 -5.77
#